data_AF-A0A4W6BVS9-F1
#
_entry.id   AF-A0A4W6BVS9-F1
#
_cell.length_a   1.000
_cell.length_b   1.000
_cell.length_c   1.000
_cell.angle_alpha   90.00
_cell.angle_beta   90.00
_cell.angle_gamma   90.00
#
_symmetry.space_group_name_H-M   'P 1'
#
loop_
_entity.id
_entity.type
_entity.pdbx_description
1 polymer ?
#
loop_
_entity_poly.entity_id
_entity_poly.type
_entity_poly.pdbx_seq_one_letter_code
_entity_poly.pdbx_strand_id
1 'polypeptide(L)'
;MASQRPPSGMGRPMSRSGSVVPGAGRPPTAVRPPPTAIRVATGMVPGTSGHPGMRGGIPVPTPGVLSAQIKVTDRPVTQQGLSGMKTGMKGPQRQILDKSYYLGLLRSKINELTTETMVFFYNCPQSVKNPQMTNPLREEAIRAIEEEIRRERRVADEVVQSMPAAKQEKYFTMATANEDLLQVKEDNQEIASMERQLTEIRERTGQITEEIRQLEQDSEEAQGNKLHDWFLESFEESRAQEQEKMTQSQENIISLLEHCSRNMLRLRQVDTVTANELRNMQEVLVSKETEVVQSESTAKGLTTESRRLQQDLEKVQQLEGKITGELSTLKERVSTMESELHTYRDLDTLRRTAEEKKKRLQEDRVSLTQRRDSFKQLLEEMNQKYEASKTKLQENETHAQLANLERKWQHLEQNNFVMKEFIASKSQESDYASVAKNVFQQVAEYNKCLIDSLQNNRS
;
A
#
# COMPACT_ATOMS: atom_id res chain seq x y z
N MET A 1 -36.39 24.09 58.84
CA MET A 1 -36.70 25.21 57.92
C MET A 1 -36.82 24.66 56.50
N ALA A 2 -37.18 25.51 55.53
CA ALA A 2 -37.18 25.25 54.08
C ALA A 2 -35.84 24.64 53.58
N SER A 3 -35.77 23.92 52.45
CA SER A 3 -36.78 23.63 51.41
C SER A 3 -36.53 22.26 50.72
N GLN A 4 -37.49 21.76 49.93
CA GLN A 4 -37.45 20.45 49.25
C GLN A 4 -37.35 20.57 47.72
N ARG A 5 -36.69 19.60 47.04
CA ARG A 5 -37.21 18.95 45.80
C ARG A 5 -36.32 17.83 45.22
N PRO A 6 -36.88 16.62 45.03
CA PRO A 6 -36.67 15.71 43.89
C PRO A 6 -38.00 15.69 43.04
N PRO A 7 -38.36 14.67 42.22
CA PRO A 7 -37.62 13.54 41.62
C PRO A 7 -37.80 13.43 40.08
N SER A 8 -37.47 12.27 39.50
CA SER A 8 -37.63 11.87 38.09
C SER A 8 -39.09 11.70 37.60
N GLY A 9 -39.31 11.60 36.28
CA GLY A 9 -40.60 11.25 35.65
C GLY A 9 -40.45 10.56 34.28
N MET A 10 -41.42 9.71 33.91
CA MET A 10 -41.37 8.80 32.74
C MET A 10 -42.41 9.20 31.66
N GLY A 11 -42.14 8.97 30.36
CA GLY A 11 -43.15 9.20 29.30
C GLY A 11 -42.76 8.81 27.87
N ARG A 12 -43.53 7.86 27.29
CA ARG A 12 -43.79 7.65 25.83
C ARG A 12 -45.28 8.07 25.58
N PRO A 13 -45.95 7.94 24.39
CA PRO A 13 -45.58 7.30 23.10
C PRO A 13 -46.07 8.06 21.82
N MET A 14 -46.14 7.32 20.69
CA MET A 14 -47.02 7.46 19.50
C MET A 14 -46.45 8.11 18.22
N SER A 15 -46.91 7.54 17.09
CA SER A 15 -46.48 7.80 15.72
C SER A 15 -47.46 8.69 14.95
N ARG A 16 -47.04 9.22 13.79
CA ARG A 16 -47.94 9.60 12.68
C ARG A 16 -47.36 9.16 11.34
N SER A 17 -48.21 8.95 10.34
CA SER A 17 -47.93 8.16 9.13
C SER A 17 -48.14 8.93 7.82
N GLY A 18 -47.31 8.63 6.81
CA GLY A 18 -47.51 8.90 5.38
C GLY A 18 -47.44 10.37 4.90
N SER A 19 -47.53 10.68 3.59
CA SER A 19 -47.23 9.91 2.36
C SER A 19 -47.46 10.79 1.11
N VAL A 20 -46.53 10.82 0.13
CA VAL A 20 -46.72 11.18 -1.32
C VAL A 20 -47.21 12.64 -1.65
N VAL A 21 -46.50 13.52 -2.39
CA VAL A 21 -46.09 13.55 -3.84
C VAL A 21 -47.32 13.79 -4.78
N PRO A 22 -47.35 14.67 -5.83
CA PRO A 22 -46.31 14.92 -6.87
C PRO A 22 -46.14 16.34 -7.52
N GLY A 23 -45.09 16.50 -8.34
CA GLY A 23 -45.04 17.35 -9.56
C GLY A 23 -44.57 18.82 -9.43
N ALA A 24 -43.91 19.45 -10.42
CA ALA A 24 -43.27 18.94 -11.65
C ALA A 24 -42.21 19.95 -12.20
N GLY A 25 -41.16 19.48 -12.89
CA GLY A 25 -40.10 20.32 -13.49
C GLY A 25 -39.14 19.50 -14.37
N ARG A 26 -38.52 20.10 -15.40
CA ARG A 26 -37.84 19.39 -16.52
C ARG A 26 -36.29 19.68 -16.59
N PRO A 27 -35.49 19.29 -17.62
CA PRO A 27 -34.18 18.62 -17.46
C PRO A 27 -33.03 19.51 -18.04
N PRO A 28 -31.87 19.05 -18.61
CA PRO A 28 -31.26 17.70 -18.75
C PRO A 28 -29.71 17.60 -18.54
N THR A 29 -29.16 16.37 -18.72
CA THR A 29 -27.81 15.98 -19.27
C THR A 29 -26.56 16.85 -19.01
N ALA A 30 -25.38 16.31 -18.68
CA ALA A 30 -24.65 15.38 -19.55
C ALA A 30 -23.40 14.74 -18.87
N VAL A 31 -23.09 13.50 -19.26
CA VAL A 31 -21.75 12.88 -19.09
C VAL A 31 -20.90 13.20 -20.33
N ARG A 32 -19.58 13.40 -20.20
CA ARG A 32 -18.68 13.62 -21.35
C ARG A 32 -17.40 12.76 -21.27
N PRO A 33 -17.01 12.04 -22.34
CA PRO A 33 -15.80 11.22 -22.41
C PRO A 33 -14.54 12.00 -22.84
N PRO A 34 -13.33 11.41 -22.71
CA PRO A 34 -12.09 11.99 -23.22
C PRO A 34 -11.91 11.80 -24.75
N PRO A 35 -11.35 12.79 -25.48
CA PRO A 35 -10.95 12.66 -26.88
C PRO A 35 -9.42 12.74 -27.10
N THR A 36 -8.98 12.45 -28.32
CA THR A 36 -7.57 12.28 -28.72
C THR A 36 -7.10 13.27 -29.81
N ALA A 37 -5.76 13.38 -29.96
CA ALA A 37 -5.03 13.51 -31.24
C ALA A 37 -4.87 14.87 -32.01
N ILE A 38 -3.58 15.21 -32.26
CA ILE A 38 -2.96 15.74 -33.51
C ILE A 38 -3.25 17.20 -33.99
N ARG A 39 -2.18 18.02 -34.10
CA ARG A 39 -1.71 18.84 -35.27
C ARG A 39 -0.55 19.81 -34.86
N VAL A 40 0.16 20.51 -35.75
CA VAL A 40 1.19 20.08 -36.74
C VAL A 40 1.94 21.31 -37.34
N ALA A 41 3.27 21.19 -37.58
CA ALA A 41 4.16 22.09 -38.35
C ALA A 41 4.40 23.54 -37.81
N THR A 42 5.38 24.36 -38.25
CA THR A 42 6.25 24.33 -39.47
C THR A 42 7.61 25.05 -39.29
N GLY A 43 8.67 24.59 -40.00
CA GLY A 43 9.87 25.37 -40.38
C GLY A 43 11.09 25.34 -39.42
N MET A 44 12.35 25.46 -39.88
CA MET A 44 12.92 25.36 -41.24
C MET A 44 14.42 24.94 -41.14
N VAL A 45 15.00 24.34 -42.21
CA VAL A 45 16.37 23.78 -42.24
C VAL A 45 17.15 24.28 -43.46
N PRO A 46 18.45 24.61 -43.30
CA PRO A 46 19.56 23.93 -44.03
C PRO A 46 20.62 23.39 -43.03
N GLY A 47 21.44 22.36 -43.28
CA GLY A 47 21.88 21.72 -44.54
C GLY A 47 23.30 22.19 -44.90
N THR A 48 24.28 21.37 -45.31
CA THR A 48 24.45 19.90 -45.51
C THR A 48 25.97 19.57 -45.29
N SER A 49 26.59 18.39 -45.46
CA SER A 49 26.29 17.03 -45.99
C SER A 49 27.32 16.02 -45.40
N GLY A 50 27.54 14.83 -46.00
CA GLY A 50 28.80 14.05 -45.81
C GLY A 50 28.69 12.58 -45.34
N HIS A 51 28.23 11.68 -46.21
CA HIS A 51 28.41 10.21 -46.08
C HIS A 51 29.64 9.74 -46.92
N PRO A 52 30.17 8.49 -46.83
CA PRO A 52 29.50 7.22 -46.43
C PRO A 52 30.33 6.24 -45.55
N GLY A 53 29.78 5.04 -45.23
CA GLY A 53 30.62 3.85 -44.97
C GLY A 53 30.20 2.82 -43.89
N MET A 54 29.36 1.85 -44.26
CA MET A 54 29.35 0.43 -43.79
C MET A 54 29.48 0.00 -42.30
N ARG A 55 28.45 -0.77 -41.89
CA ARG A 55 28.55 -2.12 -41.25
C ARG A 55 28.91 -2.27 -39.76
N GLY A 56 27.86 -2.28 -38.92
CA GLY A 56 27.55 -3.39 -38.01
C GLY A 56 28.30 -3.48 -36.67
N GLY A 57 27.60 -3.11 -35.59
CA GLY A 57 27.99 -3.42 -34.21
C GLY A 57 26.94 -2.90 -33.21
N ILE A 58 26.57 -3.72 -32.22
CA ILE A 58 25.68 -3.29 -31.12
C ILE A 58 26.55 -2.64 -30.03
N PRO A 59 26.33 -1.38 -29.64
CA PRO A 59 27.17 -0.71 -28.65
C PRO A 59 26.78 -1.12 -27.22
N VAL A 60 27.78 -1.54 -26.43
CA VAL A 60 27.68 -1.74 -24.98
C VAL A 60 27.86 -0.39 -24.27
N PRO A 61 27.06 -0.05 -23.24
CA PRO A 61 27.16 1.24 -22.56
C PRO A 61 28.35 1.29 -21.60
N THR A 62 29.42 2.02 -21.95
CA THR A 62 30.49 2.42 -21.04
C THR A 62 30.24 3.83 -20.48
N PRO A 63 30.03 4.02 -19.16
CA PRO A 63 29.86 5.35 -18.56
C PRO A 63 31.22 6.07 -18.46
N GLY A 64 31.29 7.33 -18.92
CA GLY A 64 32.55 8.08 -18.98
C GLY A 64 32.48 9.48 -18.35
N VAL A 65 33.35 9.68 -17.35
CA VAL A 65 34.05 10.94 -16.99
C VAL A 65 33.22 12.24 -16.85
N LEU A 66 33.09 12.72 -15.61
CA LEU A 66 32.91 14.16 -15.33
C LEU A 66 34.27 14.87 -15.39
N SER A 67 34.45 15.77 -16.35
CA SER A 67 35.71 16.48 -16.59
C SER A 67 35.76 17.84 -15.88
N ALA A 68 36.17 17.86 -14.61
CA ALA A 68 36.49 19.09 -13.88
C ALA A 68 37.91 19.60 -14.23
N GLN A 69 38.02 20.78 -14.85
CA GLN A 69 39.32 21.38 -15.17
C GLN A 69 39.95 22.04 -13.93
N ILE A 70 40.84 21.32 -13.23
CA ILE A 70 41.62 21.88 -12.12
C ILE A 70 42.79 22.71 -12.68
N LYS A 71 42.65 24.04 -12.67
CA LYS A 71 43.68 24.98 -13.12
C LYS A 71 44.70 25.25 -12.01
N VAL A 72 45.78 24.46 -11.97
CA VAL A 72 46.89 24.68 -11.04
C VAL A 72 47.88 25.69 -11.62
N THR A 73 47.93 26.89 -11.06
CA THR A 73 49.01 27.86 -11.30
C THR A 73 50.23 27.52 -10.44
N ASP A 74 51.39 27.48 -11.10
CA ASP A 74 52.74 27.59 -10.56
C ASP A 74 53.14 26.71 -9.35
N ARG A 75 53.97 25.70 -9.66
CA ARG A 75 55.01 25.21 -8.74
C ARG A 75 56.37 25.34 -9.44
N PRO A 76 57.40 25.91 -8.79
CA PRO A 76 58.69 26.15 -9.44
C PRO A 76 59.40 24.83 -9.78
N VAL A 77 59.91 24.74 -11.00
CA VAL A 77 60.73 23.61 -11.45
C VAL A 77 62.16 23.79 -10.93
N THR A 78 62.60 22.93 -10.01
CA THR A 78 64.02 22.74 -9.72
C THR A 78 64.61 21.71 -10.68
N GLN A 79 65.56 22.15 -11.50
CA GLN A 79 66.22 21.30 -12.49
C GLN A 79 67.48 20.66 -11.88
N GLN A 80 67.63 19.35 -12.10
CA GLN A 80 68.66 18.45 -11.53
C GLN A 80 68.49 18.07 -10.05
N GLY A 81 68.96 16.86 -9.71
CA GLY A 81 69.45 16.58 -8.36
C GLY A 81 68.60 15.71 -7.42
N LEU A 82 68.19 14.50 -7.83
CA LEU A 82 68.53 13.26 -7.10
C LEU A 82 68.03 12.00 -7.82
N SER A 83 68.95 11.06 -8.07
CA SER A 83 68.60 9.72 -8.57
C SER A 83 67.88 8.92 -7.49
N GLY A 84 66.81 8.21 -7.85
CA GLY A 84 66.10 7.32 -6.94
C GLY A 84 67.03 6.24 -6.40
N MET A 85 67.39 6.33 -5.11
CA MET A 85 68.30 5.40 -4.46
C MET A 85 67.71 3.97 -4.49
N LYS A 86 68.33 3.09 -5.28
CA LYS A 86 67.96 1.67 -5.35
C LYS A 86 68.22 1.03 -3.98
N THR A 87 67.17 0.87 -3.18
CA THR A 87 67.23 0.13 -1.92
C THR A 87 67.57 -1.33 -2.21
N GLY A 88 68.58 -1.86 -1.51
CA GLY A 88 69.15 -3.18 -1.79
C GLY A 88 68.18 -4.32 -1.52
N MET A 89 68.43 -5.46 -2.17
CA MET A 89 67.70 -6.71 -1.95
C MET A 89 67.76 -7.10 -0.46
N LYS A 90 66.62 -7.03 0.23
CA LYS A 90 66.48 -7.43 1.64
C LYS A 90 65.85 -8.82 1.71
N GLY A 91 66.26 -9.60 2.71
CA GLY A 91 65.87 -11.02 2.86
C GLY A 91 64.37 -11.24 3.14
N PRO A 92 63.96 -12.50 3.36
CA PRO A 92 62.55 -12.90 3.46
C PRO A 92 61.85 -12.32 4.70
N GLN A 93 61.32 -11.11 4.54
CA GLN A 93 60.50 -10.41 5.52
C GLN A 93 59.13 -10.12 4.89
N ARG A 94 58.06 -10.15 5.70
CA ARG A 94 56.66 -10.13 5.24
C ARG A 94 56.40 -9.02 4.22
N GLN A 95 55.88 -9.39 3.04
CA GLN A 95 55.27 -8.44 2.12
C GLN A 95 54.04 -7.82 2.80
N ILE A 96 54.13 -6.55 3.16
CA ILE A 96 52.95 -5.76 3.56
C ILE A 96 52.26 -5.35 2.26
N LEU A 97 51.30 -6.19 1.84
CA LEU A 97 50.44 -5.92 0.70
C LEU A 97 49.61 -4.66 0.99
N ASP A 98 49.68 -3.68 0.10
CA ASP A 98 49.13 -2.35 0.33
C ASP A 98 47.62 -2.29 -0.03
N LYS A 99 46.98 -1.16 0.29
CA LYS A 99 45.56 -0.94 -0.02
C LYS A 99 45.26 -1.07 -1.52
N SER A 100 46.20 -0.72 -2.39
CA SER A 100 46.06 -0.81 -3.85
C SER A 100 45.99 -2.26 -4.33
N TYR A 101 46.83 -3.15 -3.78
CA TYR A 101 46.78 -4.58 -4.09
C TYR A 101 45.39 -5.18 -3.80
N TYR A 102 44.87 -4.97 -2.59
CA TYR A 102 43.56 -5.51 -2.21
C TYR A 102 42.41 -4.88 -3.00
N LEU A 103 42.46 -3.59 -3.32
CA LEU A 103 41.49 -2.93 -4.22
C LEU A 103 41.55 -3.48 -5.65
N GLY A 104 42.74 -3.84 -6.14
CA GLY A 104 42.90 -4.52 -7.43
C GLY A 104 42.23 -5.91 -7.44
N LEU A 105 42.48 -6.70 -6.40
CA LEU A 105 41.89 -8.03 -6.26
C LEU A 105 40.35 -7.97 -6.10
N LEU A 106 39.83 -7.02 -5.32
CA LEU A 106 38.40 -6.74 -5.19
C LEU A 106 37.75 -6.39 -6.55
N ARG A 107 38.37 -5.48 -7.32
CA ARG A 107 37.89 -5.13 -8.67
C ARG A 107 37.87 -6.34 -9.61
N SER A 108 38.89 -7.20 -9.54
CA SER A 108 38.92 -8.44 -10.32
C SER A 108 37.75 -9.36 -9.97
N LYS A 109 37.49 -9.59 -8.66
CA LYS A 109 36.41 -10.48 -8.22
C LYS A 109 35.02 -9.90 -8.48
N ILE A 110 34.85 -8.58 -8.40
CA ILE A 110 33.60 -7.88 -8.78
C ILE A 110 33.30 -8.08 -10.27
N ASN A 111 34.29 -7.94 -11.15
CA ASN A 111 34.11 -8.18 -12.59
C ASN A 111 33.73 -9.64 -12.87
N GLU A 112 34.41 -10.60 -12.22
CA GLU A 112 34.14 -12.04 -12.35
C GLU A 112 32.71 -12.41 -11.91
N LEU A 113 32.27 -11.90 -10.75
CA LEU A 113 30.89 -12.07 -10.26
C LEU A 113 29.85 -11.40 -11.16
N THR A 114 30.20 -10.27 -11.79
CA THR A 114 29.33 -9.59 -12.77
C THR A 114 29.15 -10.45 -14.02
N THR A 115 30.21 -11.09 -14.52
CA THR A 115 30.12 -12.02 -15.65
C THR A 115 29.32 -13.28 -15.31
N GLU A 116 29.55 -13.90 -14.15
CA GLU A 116 28.75 -15.05 -13.67
C GLU A 116 27.27 -14.69 -13.53
N THR A 117 26.96 -13.50 -13.01
CA THR A 117 25.58 -13.01 -12.87
C THR A 117 24.89 -12.90 -14.24
N MET A 118 25.57 -12.36 -15.26
CA MET A 118 25.02 -12.30 -16.61
C MET A 118 24.84 -13.70 -17.24
N VAL A 119 25.78 -14.61 -17.04
CA VAL A 119 25.69 -16.00 -17.51
C VAL A 119 24.51 -16.73 -16.84
N PHE A 120 24.30 -16.54 -15.54
CA PHE A 120 23.16 -17.09 -14.82
C PHE A 120 21.82 -16.51 -15.33
N PHE A 121 21.72 -15.19 -15.49
CA PHE A 121 20.52 -14.55 -16.04
C PHE A 121 20.22 -15.00 -17.48
N TYR A 122 21.23 -15.25 -18.30
CA TYR A 122 21.05 -15.77 -19.65
C TYR A 122 20.51 -17.22 -19.63
N ASN A 123 21.19 -18.12 -18.90
CA ASN A 123 20.86 -19.55 -18.86
C ASN A 123 19.63 -19.91 -18.01
N CYS A 124 19.12 -18.99 -17.18
CA CYS A 124 17.89 -19.19 -16.40
C CYS A 124 16.68 -19.48 -17.33
N PRO A 125 15.94 -20.60 -17.18
CA PRO A 125 14.84 -20.98 -18.08
C PRO A 125 13.69 -19.96 -18.12
N GLN A 126 13.08 -19.75 -19.29
CA GLN A 126 11.94 -18.85 -19.46
C GLN A 126 10.72 -19.19 -18.59
N SER A 127 10.56 -20.46 -18.19
CA SER A 127 9.53 -20.89 -17.22
C SER A 127 9.66 -20.26 -15.84
N VAL A 128 10.84 -19.75 -15.46
CA VAL A 128 11.07 -19.02 -14.19
C VAL A 128 10.89 -17.52 -14.40
N LYS A 129 11.06 -17.03 -15.63
CA LYS A 129 11.00 -15.60 -15.99
C LYS A 129 9.57 -15.08 -16.18
N ASN A 130 8.59 -15.94 -16.47
CA ASN A 130 7.17 -15.56 -16.67
C ASN A 130 6.21 -16.59 -16.03
N PRO A 131 5.78 -16.40 -14.76
CA PRO A 131 4.80 -17.29 -14.11
C PRO A 131 3.43 -17.36 -14.83
N GLN A 132 3.05 -16.29 -15.55
CA GLN A 132 1.75 -16.19 -16.22
C GLN A 132 1.58 -17.12 -17.44
N MET A 133 2.62 -17.89 -17.84
CA MET A 133 2.50 -18.91 -18.90
C MET A 133 2.20 -20.33 -18.38
N THR A 134 2.09 -20.53 -17.07
CA THR A 134 1.66 -21.80 -16.46
C THR A 134 0.24 -21.67 -15.90
N ASN A 135 -0.82 -22.31 -16.44
CA ASN A 135 -0.90 -23.19 -17.61
C ASN A 135 -2.28 -23.01 -18.31
N PRO A 136 -2.37 -22.58 -19.58
CA PRO A 136 -3.66 -22.57 -20.30
C PRO A 136 -4.26 -23.99 -20.38
N LEU A 137 -3.41 -25.00 -20.59
CA LEU A 137 -3.78 -26.43 -20.60
C LEU A 137 -4.41 -26.92 -19.28
N ARG A 138 -4.18 -26.25 -18.13
CA ARG A 138 -4.90 -26.58 -16.89
C ARG A 138 -6.31 -26.00 -16.89
N GLU A 139 -6.48 -24.74 -17.26
CA GLU A 139 -7.81 -24.13 -17.31
C GLU A 139 -8.70 -24.73 -18.40
N GLU A 140 -8.10 -25.22 -19.49
CA GLU A 140 -8.78 -25.94 -20.55
C GLU A 140 -9.21 -27.35 -20.09
N ALA A 141 -8.35 -28.07 -19.36
CA ALA A 141 -8.70 -29.35 -18.73
C ALA A 141 -9.77 -29.20 -17.62
N ILE A 142 -9.71 -28.12 -16.82
CA ILE A 142 -10.74 -27.81 -15.81
C ILE A 142 -12.08 -27.54 -16.50
N ARG A 143 -12.12 -26.69 -17.53
CA ARG A 143 -13.34 -26.41 -18.31
C ARG A 143 -13.92 -27.67 -18.97
N ALA A 144 -13.08 -28.58 -19.46
CA ALA A 144 -13.55 -29.87 -19.98
C ALA A 144 -14.25 -30.72 -18.90
N ILE A 145 -13.67 -30.82 -17.70
CA ILE A 145 -14.24 -31.55 -16.56
C ILE A 145 -15.56 -30.90 -16.10
N GLU A 146 -15.64 -29.57 -16.06
CA GLU A 146 -16.88 -28.86 -15.70
C GLU A 146 -18.04 -29.12 -16.69
N GLU A 147 -17.75 -29.24 -17.98
CA GLU A 147 -18.76 -29.61 -18.99
C GLU A 147 -19.09 -31.11 -19.01
N GLU A 148 -18.21 -31.97 -18.51
CA GLU A 148 -18.48 -33.39 -18.21
C GLU A 148 -19.55 -33.47 -17.11
N ILE A 149 -19.27 -32.83 -15.97
CA ILE A 149 -20.16 -32.75 -14.80
C ILE A 149 -21.52 -32.11 -15.20
N ARG A 150 -21.51 -31.04 -16.01
CA ARG A 150 -22.76 -30.42 -16.51
C ARG A 150 -23.52 -31.27 -17.53
N ARG A 151 -22.91 -32.27 -18.16
CA ARG A 151 -23.63 -33.25 -18.99
C ARG A 151 -24.22 -34.38 -18.14
N GLU A 152 -23.45 -34.94 -17.21
CA GLU A 152 -23.96 -35.96 -16.28
C GLU A 152 -25.13 -35.45 -15.44
N ARG A 153 -25.06 -34.20 -14.94
CA ARG A 153 -26.14 -33.59 -14.15
C ARG A 153 -27.46 -33.50 -14.93
N ARG A 154 -27.42 -33.12 -16.21
CA ARG A 154 -28.62 -33.09 -17.08
C ARG A 154 -29.23 -34.48 -17.27
N VAL A 155 -28.41 -35.50 -17.49
CA VAL A 155 -28.89 -36.89 -17.63
C VAL A 155 -29.51 -37.39 -16.32
N ALA A 156 -28.96 -37.01 -15.17
CA ALA A 156 -29.57 -37.29 -13.87
C ALA A 156 -30.93 -36.57 -13.70
N ASP A 157 -31.03 -35.30 -14.09
CA ASP A 157 -32.27 -34.51 -14.04
C ASP A 157 -33.36 -35.11 -14.97
N GLU A 158 -33.01 -35.54 -16.19
CA GLU A 158 -33.92 -36.27 -17.10
C GLU A 158 -34.41 -37.59 -16.49
N VAL A 159 -33.50 -38.38 -15.90
CA VAL A 159 -33.86 -39.64 -15.23
C VAL A 159 -34.83 -39.38 -14.07
N VAL A 160 -34.62 -38.32 -13.28
CA VAL A 160 -35.52 -37.92 -12.20
C VAL A 160 -36.89 -37.44 -12.72
N GLN A 161 -36.94 -36.75 -13.86
CA GLN A 161 -38.20 -36.38 -14.50
C GLN A 161 -38.95 -37.58 -15.10
N SER A 162 -38.24 -38.61 -15.57
CA SER A 162 -38.83 -39.83 -16.14
C SER A 162 -39.44 -40.79 -15.10
N MET A 163 -39.19 -40.58 -13.80
CA MET A 163 -39.66 -41.48 -12.75
C MET A 163 -41.14 -41.27 -12.35
N PRO A 164 -41.87 -42.35 -11.98
CA PRO A 164 -43.20 -42.22 -11.39
C PRO A 164 -43.19 -41.39 -10.09
N ALA A 165 -44.23 -40.59 -9.86
CA ALA A 165 -44.33 -39.63 -8.75
C ALA A 165 -43.91 -40.19 -7.37
N ALA A 166 -44.38 -41.40 -7.01
CA ALA A 166 -44.04 -42.03 -5.72
C ALA A 166 -42.56 -42.49 -5.56
N LYS A 167 -41.78 -42.49 -6.65
CA LYS A 167 -40.31 -42.60 -6.63
C LYS A 167 -39.65 -41.22 -6.68
N GLN A 168 -40.22 -40.30 -7.45
CA GLN A 168 -39.74 -38.92 -7.58
C GLN A 168 -39.78 -38.17 -6.24
N GLU A 169 -40.88 -38.29 -5.48
CA GLU A 169 -41.04 -37.77 -4.11
C GLU A 169 -39.99 -38.35 -3.14
N LYS A 170 -39.71 -39.66 -3.23
CA LYS A 170 -38.66 -40.33 -2.44
C LYS A 170 -37.25 -39.91 -2.85
N TYR A 171 -37.04 -39.60 -4.13
CA TYR A 171 -35.76 -39.07 -4.60
C TYR A 171 -35.56 -37.63 -4.13
N PHE A 172 -36.60 -36.80 -4.19
CA PHE A 172 -36.55 -35.40 -3.74
C PHE A 172 -36.33 -35.30 -2.22
N THR A 173 -37.10 -36.03 -1.43
CA THR A 173 -36.92 -36.06 0.04
C THR A 173 -35.55 -36.61 0.46
N MET A 174 -35.01 -37.61 -0.26
CA MET A 174 -33.65 -38.09 -0.02
C MET A 174 -32.58 -37.11 -0.55
N ALA A 175 -32.85 -36.33 -1.60
CA ALA A 175 -31.95 -35.28 -2.07
C ALA A 175 -31.85 -34.16 -1.02
N THR A 176 -32.98 -33.62 -0.55
CA THR A 176 -33.01 -32.62 0.53
C THR A 176 -32.31 -33.12 1.79
N ALA A 177 -32.61 -34.34 2.25
CA ALA A 177 -31.94 -34.90 3.43
C ALA A 177 -30.43 -35.15 3.23
N ASN A 178 -29.95 -35.35 2.00
CA ASN A 178 -28.52 -35.42 1.70
C ASN A 178 -27.87 -34.03 1.61
N GLU A 179 -28.61 -33.01 1.16
CA GLU A 179 -28.18 -31.60 1.12
C GLU A 179 -28.07 -31.05 2.55
N ASP A 180 -29.08 -31.28 3.39
CA ASP A 180 -29.04 -31.00 4.84
C ASP A 180 -27.85 -31.69 5.53
N LEU A 181 -27.59 -32.97 5.18
CA LEU A 181 -26.45 -33.74 5.71
C LEU A 181 -25.09 -33.27 5.15
N LEU A 182 -25.07 -32.63 3.98
CA LEU A 182 -23.87 -32.00 3.43
C LEU A 182 -23.59 -30.69 4.17
N GLN A 183 -24.60 -29.84 4.33
CA GLN A 183 -24.50 -28.61 5.12
C GLN A 183 -24.03 -28.91 6.55
N VAL A 184 -24.62 -29.89 7.24
CA VAL A 184 -24.18 -30.29 8.59
C VAL A 184 -22.72 -30.78 8.61
N LYS A 185 -22.16 -31.30 7.51
CA LYS A 185 -20.72 -31.62 7.44
C LYS A 185 -19.85 -30.39 7.22
N GLU A 186 -20.29 -29.45 6.38
CA GLU A 186 -19.60 -28.18 6.17
C GLU A 186 -19.60 -27.35 7.46
N ASP A 187 -20.75 -27.20 8.11
CA ASP A 187 -20.92 -26.57 9.43
C ASP A 187 -19.99 -27.21 10.48
N ASN A 188 -19.95 -28.55 10.59
CA ASN A 188 -19.05 -29.24 11.53
C ASN A 188 -17.56 -29.04 11.18
N GLN A 189 -17.21 -28.95 9.89
CA GLN A 189 -15.83 -28.68 9.46
C GLN A 189 -15.44 -27.22 9.74
N GLU A 190 -16.36 -26.26 9.57
CA GLU A 190 -16.15 -24.87 9.91
C GLU A 190 -16.04 -24.67 11.42
N ILE A 191 -16.93 -25.28 12.22
CA ILE A 191 -16.84 -25.34 13.70
C ILE A 191 -15.48 -25.89 14.13
N ALA A 192 -15.04 -27.03 13.59
CA ALA A 192 -13.72 -27.60 13.90
C ALA A 192 -12.52 -26.73 13.43
N SER A 193 -12.76 -25.72 12.58
CA SER A 193 -11.77 -24.70 12.22
C SER A 193 -11.81 -23.50 13.18
N MET A 194 -13.01 -23.04 13.55
CA MET A 194 -13.24 -21.97 14.53
C MET A 194 -12.78 -22.38 15.93
N GLU A 195 -12.93 -23.65 16.32
CA GLU A 195 -12.40 -24.18 17.58
C GLU A 195 -10.87 -24.09 17.64
N ARG A 196 -10.17 -24.38 16.54
CA ARG A 196 -8.70 -24.23 16.45
C ARG A 196 -8.30 -22.76 16.58
N GLN A 197 -8.97 -21.87 15.86
CA GLN A 197 -8.75 -20.42 15.98
C GLN A 197 -9.04 -19.92 17.40
N LEU A 198 -10.09 -20.42 18.06
CA LEU A 198 -10.37 -20.11 19.47
C LEU A 198 -9.28 -20.63 20.41
N THR A 199 -8.69 -21.80 20.19
CA THR A 199 -7.53 -22.26 20.97
C THR A 199 -6.29 -21.38 20.72
N GLU A 200 -6.01 -21.00 19.48
CA GLU A 200 -4.87 -20.15 19.10
C GLU A 200 -5.00 -18.72 19.65
N ILE A 201 -6.22 -18.16 19.66
CA ILE A 201 -6.53 -16.86 20.26
C ILE A 201 -6.42 -16.93 21.79
N ARG A 202 -6.87 -18.02 22.43
CA ARG A 202 -6.71 -18.22 23.88
C ARG A 202 -5.24 -18.35 24.26
N GLU A 203 -4.44 -19.07 23.48
CA GLU A 203 -3.01 -19.21 23.70
C GLU A 203 -2.28 -17.85 23.58
N ARG A 204 -2.53 -17.07 22.51
CA ARG A 204 -2.02 -15.69 22.40
C ARG A 204 -2.49 -14.79 23.54
N THR A 205 -3.74 -14.93 23.98
CA THR A 205 -4.26 -14.15 25.11
C THR A 205 -3.50 -14.48 26.41
N GLY A 206 -3.17 -15.76 26.64
CA GLY A 206 -2.34 -16.19 27.77
C GLY A 206 -0.91 -15.64 27.67
N GLN A 207 -0.29 -15.72 26.49
CA GLN A 207 1.04 -15.16 26.23
C GLN A 207 1.10 -13.65 26.52
N ILE A 208 0.17 -12.88 25.93
CA ILE A 208 0.06 -11.42 26.14
C ILE A 208 -0.21 -11.08 27.61
N THR A 209 -1.00 -11.89 28.33
CA THR A 209 -1.30 -11.67 29.75
C THR A 209 -0.05 -11.87 30.62
N GLU A 210 0.77 -12.88 30.33
CA GLU A 210 2.04 -13.10 31.07
C GLU A 210 3.11 -12.07 30.67
N GLU A 211 3.16 -11.62 29.40
CA GLU A 211 3.98 -10.49 28.98
C GLU A 211 3.62 -9.19 29.73
N ILE A 212 2.31 -8.90 29.88
CA ILE A 212 1.84 -7.77 30.68
C ILE A 212 2.26 -7.95 32.16
N ARG A 213 2.04 -9.13 32.75
CA ARG A 213 2.42 -9.40 34.15
C ARG A 213 3.92 -9.25 34.39
N GLN A 214 4.75 -9.64 33.42
CA GLN A 214 6.21 -9.46 33.46
C GLN A 214 6.59 -7.98 33.37
N LEU A 215 5.98 -7.22 32.44
CA LEU A 215 6.22 -5.78 32.28
C LEU A 215 5.73 -4.95 33.47
N GLU A 216 4.63 -5.33 34.12
CA GLU A 216 4.14 -4.71 35.35
C GLU A 216 5.15 -4.92 36.49
N GLN A 217 5.64 -6.15 36.68
CA GLN A 217 6.67 -6.47 37.68
C GLN A 217 7.98 -5.71 37.44
N ASP A 218 8.47 -5.68 36.19
CA ASP A 218 9.67 -4.93 35.81
C ASP A 218 9.47 -3.40 35.98
N SER A 219 8.22 -2.90 35.85
CA SER A 219 7.88 -1.49 36.05
C SER A 219 7.82 -1.11 37.53
N GLU A 220 7.30 -1.96 38.42
CA GLU A 220 7.25 -1.67 39.87
C GLU A 220 8.66 -1.52 40.46
N GLU A 221 9.58 -2.45 40.16
CA GLU A 221 10.99 -2.37 40.60
C GLU A 221 11.70 -1.13 40.01
N ALA A 222 11.37 -0.75 38.78
CA ALA A 222 11.95 0.42 38.12
C ALA A 222 11.39 1.75 38.64
N GLN A 223 10.10 1.86 38.93
CA GLN A 223 9.45 3.11 39.34
C GLN A 223 9.80 3.50 40.78
N GLY A 224 9.89 2.53 41.70
CA GLY A 224 10.17 2.81 43.12
C GLY A 224 11.47 3.58 43.33
N ASN A 225 12.55 3.16 42.66
CA ASN A 225 13.85 3.82 42.76
C ASN A 225 13.89 5.13 41.95
N LYS A 226 13.46 5.10 40.67
CA LYS A 226 13.55 6.26 39.77
C LYS A 226 12.71 7.46 40.23
N LEU A 227 11.58 7.22 40.90
CA LEU A 227 10.74 8.32 41.42
C LEU A 227 11.44 9.08 42.57
N HIS A 228 12.25 8.39 43.38
CA HIS A 228 13.02 9.03 44.44
C HIS A 228 14.16 9.89 43.86
N ASP A 229 14.98 9.30 42.98
CA ASP A 229 16.09 10.00 42.34
C ASP A 229 15.60 11.21 41.52
N TRP A 230 14.56 11.02 40.69
CA TRP A 230 13.97 12.11 39.90
C TRP A 230 13.41 13.23 40.77
N PHE A 231 12.79 12.92 41.91
CA PHE A 231 12.29 13.93 42.83
C PHE A 231 13.43 14.71 43.50
N LEU A 232 14.51 14.03 43.90
CA LEU A 232 15.69 14.69 44.49
C LEU A 232 16.36 15.61 43.48
N GLU A 233 16.65 15.12 42.28
CA GLU A 233 17.31 15.88 41.20
C GLU A 233 16.45 17.08 40.76
N SER A 234 15.14 16.87 40.54
CA SER A 234 14.20 17.96 40.20
C SER A 234 14.02 18.97 41.33
N PHE A 235 14.10 18.55 42.60
CA PHE A 235 14.00 19.44 43.76
C PHE A 235 15.27 20.29 43.93
N GLU A 236 16.47 19.71 43.76
CA GLU A 236 17.71 20.46 43.78
C GLU A 236 17.80 21.45 42.62
N GLU A 237 17.39 21.07 41.41
CA GLU A 237 17.31 22.00 40.27
C GLU A 237 16.29 23.12 40.54
N SER A 238 15.07 22.79 40.97
CA SER A 238 14.03 23.79 41.29
C SER A 238 14.49 24.77 42.37
N ARG A 239 15.19 24.27 43.40
CA ARG A 239 15.76 25.07 44.48
C ARG A 239 16.90 25.97 43.98
N ALA A 240 17.75 25.48 43.09
CA ALA A 240 18.81 26.29 42.48
C ALA A 240 18.23 27.41 41.60
N GLN A 241 17.25 27.09 40.75
CA GLN A 241 16.57 28.09 39.92
C GLN A 241 15.86 29.16 40.75
N GLU A 242 15.19 28.81 41.85
CA GLU A 242 14.50 29.79 42.69
C GLU A 242 15.47 30.65 43.52
N GLN A 243 16.59 30.06 43.97
CA GLN A 243 17.70 30.80 44.58
C GLN A 243 18.33 31.79 43.59
N GLU A 244 18.49 31.41 42.31
CA GLU A 244 19.01 32.30 41.27
C GLU A 244 18.03 33.43 40.94
N LYS A 245 16.73 33.13 40.77
CA LYS A 245 15.68 34.17 40.61
C LYS A 245 15.69 35.16 41.77
N MET A 246 15.92 34.69 43.00
CA MET A 246 16.03 35.57 44.18
C MET A 246 17.27 36.45 44.11
N THR A 247 18.45 35.95 43.73
CA THR A 247 19.66 36.78 43.59
C THR A 247 19.54 37.76 42.43
N GLN A 248 19.04 37.33 41.27
CA GLN A 248 18.73 38.20 40.14
C GLN A 248 17.73 39.29 40.54
N SER A 249 16.71 38.97 41.34
CA SER A 249 15.74 39.95 41.84
C SER A 249 16.38 40.96 42.80
N GLN A 250 17.31 40.53 43.66
CA GLN A 250 18.07 41.42 44.54
C GLN A 250 19.01 42.34 43.73
N GLU A 251 19.71 41.82 42.72
CA GLU A 251 20.54 42.62 41.80
C GLU A 251 19.71 43.60 40.96
N ASN A 252 18.52 43.21 40.51
CA ASN A 252 17.57 44.09 39.85
C ASN A 252 17.08 45.22 40.79
N ILE A 253 16.78 44.91 42.06
CA ILE A 253 16.42 45.93 43.06
C ILE A 253 17.59 46.88 43.32
N ILE A 254 18.81 46.36 43.50
CA ILE A 254 20.01 47.17 43.72
C ILE A 254 20.29 48.08 42.51
N SER A 255 20.26 47.53 41.29
CA SER A 255 20.51 48.30 40.08
C SER A 255 19.40 49.32 39.77
N LEU A 256 18.13 49.06 40.11
CA LEU A 256 17.07 50.08 40.08
C LEU A 256 17.32 51.19 41.12
N LEU A 257 17.75 50.87 42.34
CA LEU A 257 18.06 51.86 43.37
C LEU A 257 19.29 52.70 42.98
N GLU A 258 20.33 52.08 42.44
CA GLU A 258 21.47 52.79 41.83
C GLU A 258 21.03 53.67 40.66
N HIS A 259 20.16 53.17 39.77
CA HIS A 259 19.67 53.92 38.63
C HIS A 259 18.84 55.13 39.07
N CYS A 260 17.93 54.97 40.04
CA CYS A 260 17.17 56.08 40.62
C CYS A 260 18.10 57.12 41.28
N SER A 261 19.11 56.68 42.04
CA SER A 261 20.12 57.57 42.64
C SER A 261 20.91 58.34 41.58
N ARG A 262 21.46 57.63 40.57
CA ARG A 262 22.17 58.23 39.43
C ARG A 262 21.26 59.13 38.58
N ASN A 263 19.97 58.84 38.47
CA ASN A 263 19.01 59.64 37.72
C ASN A 263 18.64 60.93 38.47
N MET A 264 18.48 60.91 39.80
CA MET A 264 18.34 62.14 40.59
C MET A 264 19.57 63.05 40.45
N LEU A 265 20.77 62.47 40.45
CA LEU A 265 22.03 63.19 40.22
C LEU A 265 22.12 63.77 38.80
N ARG A 266 21.69 63.01 37.78
CA ARG A 266 21.64 63.50 36.38
C ARG A 266 20.60 64.58 36.17
N LEU A 267 19.40 64.47 36.76
CA LEU A 267 18.35 65.47 36.64
C LEU A 267 18.83 66.82 37.20
N ARG A 268 19.56 66.81 38.33
CA ARG A 268 20.24 67.98 38.91
C ARG A 268 21.35 68.57 38.03
N GLN A 269 21.88 67.81 37.08
CA GLN A 269 22.88 68.29 36.11
C GLN A 269 22.22 68.83 34.84
N VAL A 270 21.08 68.28 34.40
CA VAL A 270 20.30 68.77 33.24
C VAL A 270 19.91 70.25 33.40
N ASP A 271 19.54 70.67 34.62
CA ASP A 271 19.23 72.07 34.97
C ASP A 271 20.40 73.06 34.79
N THR A 272 21.63 72.57 34.51
CA THR A 272 22.85 73.38 34.40
C THR A 272 23.55 73.34 33.03
N VAL A 273 23.01 72.60 32.05
CA VAL A 273 23.68 72.36 30.75
C VAL A 273 23.62 73.58 29.83
N THR A 274 24.77 73.99 29.29
CA THR A 274 24.89 75.10 28.33
C THR A 274 24.80 74.63 26.87
N ALA A 275 24.53 75.57 25.96
CA ALA A 275 24.31 75.28 24.54
C ALA A 275 25.52 74.68 23.79
N ASN A 276 26.74 74.77 24.33
CA ASN A 276 27.90 74.07 23.77
C ASN A 276 27.95 72.60 24.20
N GLU A 277 27.61 72.29 25.44
CA GLU A 277 27.59 70.91 25.95
C GLU A 277 26.48 70.10 25.26
N LEU A 278 25.35 70.73 24.92
CA LEU A 278 24.31 70.12 24.09
C LEU A 278 24.83 69.73 22.69
N ARG A 279 25.73 70.52 22.08
CA ARG A 279 26.35 70.17 20.79
C ARG A 279 27.30 68.98 20.91
N ASN A 280 28.12 68.96 21.96
CA ASN A 280 29.01 67.81 22.23
C ASN A 280 28.18 66.53 22.48
N MET A 281 27.04 66.64 23.16
CA MET A 281 26.09 65.52 23.34
C MET A 281 25.46 65.06 22.00
N GLN A 282 25.22 65.98 21.06
CA GLN A 282 24.77 65.64 19.71
C GLN A 282 25.84 64.86 18.92
N GLU A 283 27.11 65.24 19.03
CA GLU A 283 28.24 64.52 18.41
C GLU A 283 28.41 63.12 19.03
N VAL A 284 28.28 62.99 20.35
CA VAL A 284 28.30 61.69 21.05
C VAL A 284 27.11 60.81 20.64
N LEU A 285 25.93 61.40 20.39
CA LEU A 285 24.77 60.68 19.85
C LEU A 285 25.06 60.12 18.44
N VAL A 286 25.63 60.92 17.54
CA VAL A 286 26.01 60.47 16.19
C VAL A 286 27.08 59.38 16.25
N SER A 287 28.08 59.50 17.14
CA SER A 287 29.07 58.43 17.37
C SER A 287 28.39 57.12 17.76
N LYS A 288 27.50 57.17 18.76
CA LYS A 288 26.75 55.99 19.21
C LYS A 288 25.80 55.42 18.16
N GLU A 289 25.21 56.25 17.30
CA GLU A 289 24.39 55.76 16.20
C GLU A 289 25.23 54.99 15.17
N THR A 290 26.47 55.44 14.89
CA THR A 290 27.40 54.65 14.06
C THR A 290 27.89 53.36 14.75
N GLU A 291 28.13 53.37 16.06
CA GLU A 291 28.41 52.15 16.85
C GLU A 291 27.23 51.15 16.81
N VAL A 292 26.00 51.64 16.91
CA VAL A 292 24.78 50.81 16.81
C VAL A 292 24.64 50.20 15.42
N VAL A 293 24.90 50.96 14.34
CA VAL A 293 24.90 50.42 12.97
C VAL A 293 26.01 49.39 12.74
N GLN A 294 27.19 49.57 13.35
CA GLN A 294 28.27 48.56 13.32
C GLN A 294 27.90 47.29 14.11
N SER A 295 27.23 47.45 15.26
CA SER A 295 26.70 46.32 16.05
C SER A 295 25.62 45.57 15.28
N GLU A 296 24.70 46.28 14.63
CA GLU A 296 23.63 45.69 13.81
C GLU A 296 24.19 44.93 12.59
N SER A 297 25.23 45.47 11.92
CA SER A 297 25.90 44.76 10.82
C SER A 297 26.64 43.50 11.31
N THR A 298 27.25 43.56 12.50
CA THR A 298 27.89 42.40 13.16
C THR A 298 26.85 41.33 13.51
N ALA A 299 25.71 41.71 14.09
CA ALA A 299 24.62 40.81 14.42
C ALA A 299 24.01 40.15 13.16
N LYS A 300 23.86 40.90 12.05
CA LYS A 300 23.47 40.35 10.74
C LYS A 300 24.50 39.33 10.22
N GLY A 301 25.79 39.63 10.33
CA GLY A 301 26.88 38.70 9.98
C GLY A 301 26.85 37.39 10.78
N LEU A 302 26.74 37.49 12.10
CA LEU A 302 26.58 36.33 13.00
C LEU A 302 25.32 35.51 12.68
N THR A 303 24.22 36.18 12.33
CA THR A 303 22.97 35.52 11.90
C THR A 303 23.16 34.74 10.59
N THR A 304 23.93 35.28 9.63
CA THR A 304 24.23 34.55 8.38
C THR A 304 25.16 33.36 8.58
N GLU A 305 26.19 33.48 9.42
CA GLU A 305 27.10 32.35 9.67
C GLU A 305 26.45 31.28 10.57
N SER A 306 25.61 31.67 11.54
CA SER A 306 24.76 30.74 12.29
C SER A 306 23.84 29.92 11.38
N ARG A 307 23.16 30.58 10.42
CA ARG A 307 22.32 29.89 9.42
C ARG A 307 23.14 28.94 8.52
N ARG A 308 24.38 29.30 8.20
CA ARG A 308 25.29 28.44 7.42
C ARG A 308 25.73 27.21 8.23
N LEU A 309 26.13 27.40 9.48
CA LEU A 309 26.51 26.31 10.39
C LEU A 309 25.33 25.34 10.63
N GLN A 310 24.10 25.86 10.73
CA GLN A 310 22.89 25.04 10.79
C GLN A 310 22.72 24.16 9.53
N GLN A 311 22.90 24.72 8.33
CA GLN A 311 22.87 23.94 7.08
C GLN A 311 24.00 22.92 6.97
N ASP A 312 25.18 23.21 7.50
CA ASP A 312 26.31 22.28 7.50
C ASP A 312 26.13 21.16 8.55
N LEU A 313 25.51 21.45 9.70
CA LEU A 313 25.08 20.44 10.69
C LEU A 313 24.05 19.47 10.09
N GLU A 314 23.03 19.98 9.39
CA GLU A 314 22.03 19.15 8.69
C GLU A 314 22.67 18.21 7.66
N LYS A 315 23.71 18.66 6.93
CA LYS A 315 24.47 17.82 6.00
C LYS A 315 25.28 16.75 6.74
N VAL A 316 25.89 17.07 7.89
CA VAL A 316 26.62 16.09 8.72
C VAL A 316 25.66 15.01 9.22
N GLN A 317 24.52 15.37 9.79
CA GLN A 317 23.50 14.42 10.25
C GLN A 317 22.99 13.51 9.12
N GLN A 318 22.80 14.04 7.91
CA GLN A 318 22.45 13.24 6.73
C GLN A 318 23.57 12.29 6.27
N LEU A 319 24.84 12.62 6.53
CA LEU A 319 25.98 11.74 6.25
C LEU A 319 26.12 10.66 7.34
N GLU A 320 25.93 11.00 8.61
CA GLU A 320 25.91 10.06 9.73
C GLU A 320 24.79 9.02 9.57
N GLY A 321 23.60 9.44 9.15
CA GLY A 321 22.49 8.53 8.81
C GLY A 321 22.80 7.58 7.64
N LYS A 322 23.60 8.02 6.67
CA LYS A 322 24.06 7.15 5.56
C LYS A 322 25.16 6.19 6.00
N ILE A 323 26.15 6.69 6.74
CA ILE A 323 27.27 5.88 7.26
C ILE A 323 26.76 4.80 8.21
N THR A 324 25.78 5.10 9.07
CA THR A 324 25.17 4.09 9.95
C THR A 324 24.36 3.03 9.18
N GLY A 325 23.67 3.41 8.10
CA GLY A 325 23.01 2.47 7.19
C GLY A 325 23.97 1.59 6.36
N GLU A 326 25.08 2.16 5.89
CA GLU A 326 26.15 1.39 5.24
C GLU A 326 26.86 0.45 6.24
N LEU A 327 27.02 0.86 7.49
CA LEU A 327 27.60 0.03 8.55
C LEU A 327 26.68 -1.13 8.95
N SER A 328 25.36 -0.89 9.07
CA SER A 328 24.41 -1.97 9.41
C SER A 328 24.28 -3.00 8.28
N THR A 329 24.16 -2.57 7.03
CA THR A 329 24.11 -3.47 5.87
C THR A 329 25.43 -4.21 5.63
N LEU A 330 26.58 -3.58 5.92
CA LEU A 330 27.88 -4.28 5.90
C LEU A 330 27.98 -5.32 7.03
N LYS A 331 27.48 -5.02 8.24
CA LYS A 331 27.46 -5.95 9.37
C LYS A 331 26.56 -7.15 9.09
N GLU A 332 25.38 -6.93 8.51
CA GLU A 332 24.49 -8.00 8.04
C GLU A 332 25.20 -8.89 7.00
N ARG A 333 25.85 -8.28 6.00
CA ARG A 333 26.61 -9.01 4.97
C ARG A 333 27.80 -9.80 5.53
N VAL A 334 28.47 -9.31 6.58
CA VAL A 334 29.51 -10.08 7.27
C VAL A 334 28.88 -11.29 7.98
N SER A 335 27.76 -11.11 8.68
CA SER A 335 27.03 -12.20 9.35
C SER A 335 26.54 -13.29 8.37
N THR A 336 26.02 -12.91 7.20
CA THR A 336 25.62 -13.90 6.18
C THR A 336 26.83 -14.63 5.60
N MET A 337 27.93 -13.92 5.29
CA MET A 337 29.18 -14.54 4.84
C MET A 337 29.81 -15.46 5.89
N GLU A 338 29.74 -15.11 7.18
CA GLU A 338 30.19 -15.97 8.28
C GLU A 338 29.33 -17.25 8.41
N SER A 339 28.01 -17.13 8.26
CA SER A 339 27.09 -18.28 8.23
C SER A 339 27.34 -19.18 7.02
N GLU A 340 27.51 -18.61 5.82
CA GLU A 340 27.90 -19.32 4.60
C GLU A 340 29.26 -20.03 4.74
N LEU A 341 30.25 -19.39 5.37
CA LEU A 341 31.54 -20.04 5.63
C LEU A 341 31.41 -21.26 6.55
N HIS A 342 30.41 -21.31 7.44
CA HIS A 342 30.15 -22.50 8.26
C HIS A 342 29.46 -23.62 7.46
N THR A 343 28.54 -23.30 6.54
CA THR A 343 27.86 -24.32 5.72
C THR A 343 28.75 -24.86 4.59
N TYR A 344 29.59 -24.02 3.97
CA TYR A 344 30.57 -24.44 2.96
C TYR A 344 31.86 -25.04 3.55
N ARG A 345 32.04 -25.03 4.87
CA ARG A 345 33.21 -25.65 5.54
C ARG A 345 33.29 -27.17 5.31
N ASP A 346 32.14 -27.83 5.21
CA ASP A 346 32.05 -29.26 4.93
C ASP A 346 31.31 -29.49 3.59
N LEU A 347 32.07 -29.28 2.51
CA LEU A 347 31.62 -29.57 1.14
C LEU A 347 31.19 -31.02 0.94
N ASP A 348 31.65 -31.93 1.80
CA ASP A 348 31.45 -33.37 1.69
C ASP A 348 30.08 -33.79 2.25
N THR A 349 29.65 -33.27 3.41
CA THR A 349 28.26 -33.46 3.89
C THR A 349 27.26 -32.62 3.09
N LEU A 350 27.63 -31.41 2.66
CA LEU A 350 26.81 -30.62 1.74
C LEU A 350 26.58 -31.36 0.41
N ARG A 351 27.63 -32.01 -0.13
CA ARG A 351 27.51 -32.86 -1.33
C ARG A 351 26.65 -34.10 -1.08
N ARG A 352 26.87 -34.84 0.01
CA ARG A 352 26.07 -36.04 0.34
C ARG A 352 24.58 -35.72 0.48
N THR A 353 24.25 -34.64 1.20
CA THR A 353 22.85 -34.20 1.37
C THR A 353 22.23 -33.69 0.07
N ALA A 354 22.99 -33.04 -0.81
CA ALA A 354 22.53 -32.66 -2.15
C ALA A 354 22.30 -33.88 -3.07
N GLU A 355 23.21 -34.86 -3.07
CA GLU A 355 23.07 -36.11 -3.82
C GLU A 355 21.91 -36.97 -3.30
N GLU A 356 21.69 -37.04 -1.97
CA GLU A 356 20.54 -37.71 -1.37
C GLU A 356 19.22 -36.99 -1.69
N LYS A 357 19.16 -35.66 -1.55
CA LYS A 357 17.97 -34.87 -1.92
C LYS A 357 17.63 -35.04 -3.41
N LYS A 358 18.64 -35.07 -4.28
CA LYS A 358 18.49 -35.39 -5.71
C LYS A 358 17.94 -36.80 -5.94
N LYS A 359 18.40 -37.79 -5.17
CA LYS A 359 17.88 -39.17 -5.24
C LYS A 359 16.40 -39.23 -4.82
N ARG A 360 16.04 -38.69 -3.64
CA ARG A 360 14.65 -38.66 -3.15
C ARG A 360 13.71 -37.98 -4.15
N LEU A 361 14.07 -36.79 -4.66
CA LEU A 361 13.29 -36.08 -5.68
C LEU A 361 13.16 -36.84 -7.01
N GLN A 362 14.15 -37.67 -7.37
CA GLN A 362 14.08 -38.53 -8.56
C GLN A 362 13.15 -39.73 -8.34
N GLU A 363 13.10 -40.29 -7.13
CA GLU A 363 12.17 -41.35 -6.72
C GLU A 363 10.73 -40.81 -6.66
N ASP A 364 10.51 -39.63 -6.07
CA ASP A 364 9.24 -38.91 -6.08
C ASP A 364 8.76 -38.61 -7.50
N ARG A 365 9.67 -38.16 -8.39
CA ARG A 365 9.34 -37.91 -9.79
C ARG A 365 8.85 -39.17 -10.50
N VAL A 366 9.44 -40.33 -10.21
CA VAL A 366 9.03 -41.61 -10.80
C VAL A 366 7.68 -42.07 -10.24
N SER A 367 7.46 -42.01 -8.93
CA SER A 367 6.18 -42.42 -8.32
C SER A 367 5.01 -41.53 -8.76
N LEU A 368 5.22 -40.21 -8.84
CA LEU A 368 4.23 -39.27 -9.39
C LEU A 368 3.98 -39.48 -10.88
N THR A 369 4.99 -39.86 -11.67
CA THR A 369 4.83 -40.22 -13.09
C THR A 369 3.97 -41.47 -13.22
N GLN A 370 4.26 -42.53 -12.47
CA GLN A 370 3.46 -43.77 -12.45
C GLN A 370 2.00 -43.49 -12.05
N ARG A 371 1.79 -42.71 -10.98
CA ARG A 371 0.44 -42.34 -10.52
C ARG A 371 -0.35 -41.49 -11.52
N ARG A 372 0.33 -40.58 -12.23
CA ARG A 372 -0.28 -39.82 -13.35
C ARG A 372 -0.73 -40.78 -14.45
N ASP A 373 0.11 -41.73 -14.83
CA ASP A 373 -0.16 -42.62 -15.96
C ASP A 373 -1.24 -43.66 -15.65
N SER A 374 -1.32 -44.16 -14.41
CA SER A 374 -2.45 -44.98 -13.94
C SER A 374 -3.76 -44.18 -13.88
N PHE A 375 -3.72 -42.90 -13.45
CA PHE A 375 -4.92 -42.05 -13.52
C PHE A 375 -5.34 -41.75 -14.96
N LYS A 376 -4.39 -41.60 -15.90
CA LYS A 376 -4.71 -41.43 -17.32
C LYS A 376 -5.40 -42.66 -17.90
N GLN A 377 -4.95 -43.86 -17.54
CA GLN A 377 -5.61 -45.12 -17.94
C GLN A 377 -7.03 -45.22 -17.35
N LEU A 378 -7.21 -44.90 -16.07
CA LEU A 378 -8.54 -44.90 -15.43
C LEU A 378 -9.49 -43.86 -16.06
N LEU A 379 -9.00 -42.68 -16.40
CA LEU A 379 -9.79 -41.63 -17.05
C LEU A 379 -10.20 -42.04 -18.47
N GLU A 380 -9.30 -42.68 -19.23
CA GLU A 380 -9.61 -43.27 -20.54
C GLU A 380 -10.69 -44.36 -20.44
N GLU A 381 -10.59 -45.28 -19.46
CA GLU A 381 -11.63 -46.27 -19.20
C GLU A 381 -13.00 -45.66 -18.85
N MET A 382 -13.03 -44.60 -18.04
CA MET A 382 -14.28 -43.96 -17.64
C MET A 382 -14.89 -43.15 -18.79
N ASN A 383 -14.06 -42.47 -19.59
CA ASN A 383 -14.48 -41.81 -20.83
C ASN A 383 -15.11 -42.82 -21.83
N GLN A 384 -14.50 -44.00 -21.98
CA GLN A 384 -15.07 -45.07 -22.81
C GLN A 384 -16.42 -45.59 -22.27
N LYS A 385 -16.57 -45.72 -20.94
CA LYS A 385 -17.84 -46.11 -20.30
C LYS A 385 -18.92 -45.00 -20.45
N TYR A 386 -18.52 -43.74 -20.37
CA TYR A 386 -19.40 -42.59 -20.61
C TYR A 386 -19.90 -42.56 -22.06
N GLU A 387 -19.00 -42.55 -23.05
CA GLU A 387 -19.38 -42.53 -24.46
C GLU A 387 -20.22 -43.75 -24.84
N ALA A 388 -19.87 -44.96 -24.36
CA ALA A 388 -20.68 -46.17 -24.58
C ALA A 388 -22.01 -46.23 -23.80
N SER A 389 -22.32 -45.21 -22.98
CA SER A 389 -23.62 -45.01 -22.34
C SER A 389 -24.40 -43.88 -23.04
N LYS A 390 -23.69 -42.83 -23.45
CA LYS A 390 -24.19 -41.73 -24.28
C LYS A 390 -24.66 -42.19 -25.66
N THR A 391 -23.95 -43.09 -26.34
CA THR A 391 -24.42 -43.69 -27.60
C THR A 391 -25.73 -44.46 -27.40
N LYS A 392 -25.83 -45.31 -26.38
CA LYS A 392 -27.06 -46.06 -26.05
C LYS A 392 -28.25 -45.14 -25.75
N LEU A 393 -28.01 -43.97 -25.15
CA LEU A 393 -29.05 -42.96 -24.92
C LEU A 393 -29.47 -42.28 -26.24
N GLN A 394 -28.52 -41.97 -27.13
CA GLN A 394 -28.78 -41.38 -28.45
C GLN A 394 -29.45 -42.36 -29.43
N GLU A 395 -29.10 -43.63 -29.37
CA GLU A 395 -29.71 -44.75 -30.12
C GLU A 395 -31.12 -45.10 -29.62
N ASN A 396 -31.49 -44.69 -28.41
CA ASN A 396 -32.82 -44.96 -27.86
C ASN A 396 -33.89 -44.05 -28.52
N GLU A 397 -34.73 -44.68 -29.34
CA GLU A 397 -35.83 -44.02 -30.05
C GLU A 397 -36.75 -43.21 -29.14
N THR A 398 -36.98 -43.63 -27.88
CA THR A 398 -37.88 -42.90 -26.97
C THR A 398 -37.28 -41.57 -26.50
N HIS A 399 -35.98 -41.53 -26.22
CA HIS A 399 -35.27 -40.29 -25.91
C HIS A 399 -35.22 -39.37 -27.14
N ALA A 400 -34.97 -39.91 -28.34
CA ALA A 400 -35.05 -39.15 -29.58
C ALA A 400 -36.47 -38.58 -29.84
N GLN A 401 -37.54 -39.32 -29.52
CA GLN A 401 -38.92 -38.85 -29.60
C GLN A 401 -39.23 -37.76 -28.56
N LEU A 402 -38.82 -37.95 -27.30
CA LEU A 402 -39.01 -36.97 -26.21
C LEU A 402 -38.30 -35.65 -26.52
N ALA A 403 -37.02 -35.67 -26.90
CA ALA A 403 -36.28 -34.45 -27.28
C ALA A 403 -36.90 -33.73 -28.50
N ASN A 404 -37.60 -34.46 -29.39
CA ASN A 404 -38.37 -33.87 -30.49
C ASN A 404 -39.71 -33.26 -30.04
N LEU A 405 -40.32 -33.75 -28.96
CA LEU A 405 -41.53 -33.16 -28.36
C LEU A 405 -41.17 -31.95 -27.50
N GLU A 406 -40.08 -32.02 -26.73
CA GLU A 406 -39.59 -30.91 -25.91
C GLU A 406 -39.27 -29.68 -26.77
N ARG A 407 -38.51 -29.83 -27.87
CA ARG A 407 -38.23 -28.73 -28.82
C ARG A 407 -39.51 -28.13 -29.44
N LYS A 408 -40.55 -28.94 -29.67
CA LYS A 408 -41.86 -28.42 -30.11
C LYS A 408 -42.56 -27.64 -28.99
N TRP A 409 -42.49 -28.12 -27.76
CA TRP A 409 -43.07 -27.46 -26.59
C TRP A 409 -42.36 -26.12 -26.29
N GLN A 410 -41.03 -26.07 -26.30
CA GLN A 410 -40.23 -24.84 -26.15
C GLN A 410 -40.62 -23.77 -27.21
N HIS A 411 -40.78 -24.16 -28.48
CA HIS A 411 -41.27 -23.24 -29.52
C HIS A 411 -42.71 -22.77 -29.28
N LEU A 412 -43.61 -23.63 -28.75
CA LEU A 412 -44.98 -23.24 -28.41
C LEU A 412 -45.02 -22.31 -27.19
N GLU A 413 -44.17 -22.52 -26.19
CA GLU A 413 -44.03 -21.63 -25.04
C GLU A 413 -43.49 -20.25 -25.46
N GLN A 414 -42.44 -20.21 -26.28
CA GLN A 414 -41.89 -18.96 -26.83
C GLN A 414 -42.95 -18.17 -27.60
N ASN A 415 -43.73 -18.85 -28.47
CA ASN A 415 -44.86 -18.22 -29.17
C ASN A 415 -45.95 -17.73 -28.21
N ASN A 416 -46.24 -18.47 -27.13
CA ASN A 416 -47.23 -18.09 -26.13
C ASN A 416 -46.78 -16.88 -25.31
N PHE A 417 -45.49 -16.77 -24.99
CA PHE A 417 -44.88 -15.61 -24.34
C PHE A 417 -45.02 -14.36 -25.22
N VAL A 418 -44.58 -14.43 -26.48
CA VAL A 418 -44.67 -13.30 -27.44
C VAL A 418 -46.12 -12.86 -27.65
N MET A 419 -47.07 -13.81 -27.73
CA MET A 419 -48.49 -13.48 -27.85
C MET A 419 -49.05 -12.81 -26.58
N LYS A 420 -48.64 -13.25 -25.38
CA LYS A 420 -49.02 -12.60 -24.10
C LYS A 420 -48.48 -11.17 -24.01
N GLU A 421 -47.22 -10.96 -24.39
CA GLU A 421 -46.59 -9.62 -24.41
C GLU A 421 -47.29 -8.69 -25.41
N PHE A 422 -47.61 -9.18 -26.61
CA PHE A 422 -48.38 -8.43 -27.61
C PHE A 422 -49.79 -8.06 -27.11
N ILE A 423 -50.50 -9.01 -26.47
CA ILE A 423 -51.81 -8.75 -25.86
C ILE A 423 -51.70 -7.71 -24.75
N ALA A 424 -50.75 -7.85 -23.83
CA ALA A 424 -50.54 -6.90 -22.74
C ALA A 424 -50.24 -5.48 -23.25
N SER A 425 -49.38 -5.36 -24.26
CA SER A 425 -49.08 -4.09 -24.94
C SER A 425 -50.35 -3.48 -25.58
N LYS A 426 -51.15 -4.26 -26.31
CA LYS A 426 -52.39 -3.78 -26.94
C LYS A 426 -53.50 -3.46 -25.94
N SER A 427 -53.57 -4.17 -24.81
CA SER A 427 -54.45 -3.81 -23.70
C SER A 427 -54.04 -2.48 -23.06
N GLN A 428 -52.73 -2.25 -22.88
CA GLN A 428 -52.23 -0.98 -22.33
C GLN A 428 -52.44 0.20 -23.28
N GLU A 429 -52.23 0.01 -24.59
CA GLU A 429 -52.60 1.01 -25.62
C GLU A 429 -54.10 1.35 -25.64
N SER A 430 -54.95 0.42 -25.17
CA SER A 430 -56.41 0.54 -25.20
C SER A 430 -57.02 0.97 -23.86
N ASP A 431 -56.22 1.25 -22.82
CA ASP A 431 -56.74 1.65 -21.50
C ASP A 431 -57.10 3.15 -21.44
N TYR A 432 -58.31 3.44 -21.93
CA TYR A 432 -58.90 4.77 -21.85
C TYR A 432 -59.45 5.13 -20.45
N ALA A 433 -59.33 4.29 -19.42
CA ALA A 433 -59.90 4.59 -18.10
C ALA A 433 -59.26 5.84 -17.46
N SER A 434 -57.97 6.07 -17.72
CA SER A 434 -57.26 7.29 -17.32
C SER A 434 -57.83 8.55 -17.99
N VAL A 435 -58.12 8.49 -19.29
CA VAL A 435 -58.74 9.57 -20.07
C VAL A 435 -60.18 9.80 -19.62
N ALA A 436 -60.96 8.74 -19.42
CA ALA A 436 -62.34 8.82 -18.93
C ALA A 436 -62.38 9.48 -17.54
N LYS A 437 -61.49 9.13 -16.62
CA LYS A 437 -61.37 9.78 -15.31
C LYS A 437 -61.09 11.28 -15.43
N ASN A 438 -60.19 11.68 -16.34
CA ASN A 438 -59.88 13.10 -16.57
C ASN A 438 -61.09 13.85 -17.16
N VAL A 439 -61.87 13.24 -18.07
CA VAL A 439 -63.10 13.83 -18.60
C VAL A 439 -64.17 13.98 -17.49
N PHE A 440 -64.39 12.95 -16.66
CA PHE A 440 -65.31 13.06 -15.52
C PHE A 440 -64.87 14.11 -14.49
N GLN A 441 -63.56 14.25 -14.24
CA GLN A 441 -62.99 15.30 -13.40
C GLN A 441 -63.31 16.70 -13.97
N GLN A 442 -63.05 16.93 -15.27
CA GLN A 442 -63.34 18.20 -15.95
C GLN A 442 -64.85 18.51 -15.97
N VAL A 443 -65.71 17.52 -16.16
CA VAL A 443 -67.17 17.69 -16.08
C VAL A 443 -67.60 18.05 -14.66
N ALA A 444 -67.03 17.44 -13.62
CA ALA A 444 -67.32 17.78 -12.23
C ALA A 444 -66.86 19.22 -11.87
N GLU A 445 -65.68 19.63 -12.34
CA GLU A 445 -65.15 20.98 -12.16
C GLU A 445 -65.99 22.03 -12.91
N TYR A 446 -66.35 21.77 -14.17
CA TYR A 446 -67.23 22.65 -14.94
C TYR A 446 -68.63 22.79 -14.30
N ASN A 447 -69.23 21.67 -13.87
CA ASN A 447 -70.50 21.67 -13.16
C ASN A 447 -70.43 22.47 -11.85
N LYS A 448 -69.31 22.38 -11.12
CA LYS A 448 -69.08 23.18 -9.92
C LYS A 448 -69.03 24.67 -10.25
N CYS A 449 -68.23 25.09 -11.24
CA CYS A 449 -68.17 26.48 -11.68
C CYS A 449 -69.54 27.02 -12.13
N LEU A 450 -70.38 26.17 -12.75
CA LEU A 450 -71.77 26.48 -13.10
C LEU A 450 -72.65 26.71 -11.86
N ILE A 451 -72.55 25.84 -10.85
CA ILE A 451 -73.26 25.99 -9.57
C ILE A 451 -72.82 27.26 -8.84
N ASP A 452 -71.51 27.49 -8.71
CA ASP A 452 -70.95 28.67 -8.04
C ASP A 452 -71.40 29.97 -8.77
N SER A 453 -71.46 29.95 -10.11
CA SER A 453 -71.98 31.07 -10.92
C SER A 453 -73.48 31.30 -10.72
N LEU A 454 -74.28 30.24 -10.58
CA LEU A 454 -75.72 30.33 -10.33
C LEU A 454 -76.05 30.77 -8.89
N GLN A 455 -75.15 30.52 -7.93
CA GLN A 455 -75.26 31.02 -6.56
C GLN A 455 -74.89 32.51 -6.48
N ASN A 456 -73.81 32.93 -7.15
CA ASN A 456 -73.41 34.35 -7.21
C ASN A 456 -74.45 35.24 -7.92
N ASN A 457 -75.22 34.71 -8.86
CA ASN A 457 -76.36 35.43 -9.50
C ASN A 457 -77.66 35.40 -8.65
N ARG A 458 -77.61 34.97 -7.39
CA ARG A 458 -78.73 34.97 -6.44
C ARG A 458 -78.46 35.80 -5.17
N SER A 459 -77.39 36.59 -5.18
CA SER A 459 -77.04 37.58 -4.14
C SER A 459 -77.14 38.99 -4.72
#